data_AF-A0A2S0N8H3-F1
#
_entry.id   AF-A0A2S0N8H3-F1
#
_cell.length_a   1.000
_cell.length_b   1.000
_cell.length_c   1.000
_cell.angle_alpha   90.00
_cell.angle_beta   90.00
_cell.angle_gamma   90.00
#
_symmetry.space_group_name_H-M   'P 1'
#
loop_
_entity.id
_entity.type
_entity.pdbx_description
1 polymer ?
#
loop_
_entity_poly.entity_id
_entity_poly.type
_entity_poly.pdbx_seq_one_letter_code
_entity_poly.pdbx_strand_id
1 'polypeptide(L)' 'MDNRDRLILALAAQLRAERQTRQAFAEAVRSGLGREVMVAMLEDPVPAITQLDLLAADAVAASAPHYPRAA' A
#
# COMPACT_ATOMS: atom_id res chain seq x y z
N MET A 1 -27.34 -13.42 8.62
CA MET A 1 -26.07 -14.16 8.47
C MET A 1 -25.59 -14.56 9.84
N ASP A 2 -25.34 -15.86 10.01
CA ASP A 2 -24.80 -16.39 11.26
C ASP A 2 -23.27 -16.16 11.33
N ASN A 3 -22.64 -16.56 12.44
CA ASN A 3 -21.20 -16.38 12.62
C ASN A 3 -20.36 -17.27 11.70
N ARG A 4 -20.89 -18.42 11.29
CA ARG A 4 -20.23 -19.35 10.37
C ARG A 4 -20.19 -18.76 8.96
N ASP A 5 -21.29 -18.20 8.48
CA ASP A 5 -21.38 -17.50 7.20
C ASP A 5 -20.37 -16.36 7.12
N ARG A 6 -20.28 -15.54 8.19
CA ARG A 6 -19.31 -14.45 8.27
C ARG A 6 -17.86 -14.95 8.22
N LEU A 7 -17.56 -16.03 8.94
CA LEU A 7 -16.23 -16.64 8.93
C LEU A 7 -15.88 -17.20 7.54
N ILE A 8 -16.82 -17.87 6.87
CA ILE A 8 -16.63 -18.39 5.52
C ILE A 8 -16.33 -17.24 4.55
N LEU A 9 -17.09 -16.15 4.62
CA LEU A 9 -16.85 -14.98 3.78
C LEU A 9 -15.50 -14.31 4.06
N ALA A 10 -15.12 -14.18 5.33
CA ALA A 10 -13.82 -13.63 5.72
C ALA A 10 -12.66 -14.49 5.18
N LEU A 11 -12.75 -15.81 5.35
CA LEU A 11 -11.75 -16.75 4.84
C LEU A 11 -11.69 -16.76 3.32
N ALA A 12 -12.83 -16.69 2.64
CA ALA A 12 -12.88 -16.58 1.18
C ALA A 12 -12.23 -15.28 0.68
N ALA A 13 -12.48 -14.16 1.36
CA ALA A 13 -11.85 -12.88 1.06
C ALA A 13 -10.32 -12.95 1.28
N GLN A 14 -9.88 -13.54 2.39
CA GLN A 14 -8.46 -13.73 2.69
C GLN A 14 -7.76 -14.62 1.65
N LEU A 15 -8.38 -15.74 1.26
CA LEU A 15 -7.85 -16.62 0.21
C LEU A 15 -7.75 -15.91 -1.14
N ARG A 16 -8.71 -15.05 -1.46
CA ARG A 16 -8.66 -14.24 -2.68
C ARG A 16 -7.51 -13.25 -2.63
N ALA A 17 -7.35 -12.53 -1.52
CA ALA A 17 -6.26 -11.59 -1.32
C ALA A 17 -4.90 -12.28 -1.46
N GLU A 18 -4.73 -13.44 -0.82
CA GLU A 18 -3.50 -14.24 -0.89
C GLU A 18 -3.17 -14.66 -2.34
N ARG A 19 -4.16 -15.12 -3.11
CA ARG A 19 -3.96 -15.47 -4.53
C ARG A 19 -3.55 -14.27 -5.37
N GLN A 20 -4.14 -13.11 -5.13
CA GLN A 20 -3.79 -11.87 -5.82
C GLN A 20 -2.35 -11.45 -5.49
N THR A 21 -1.96 -11.50 -4.22
CA THR A 21 -0.58 -11.24 -3.80
C THR A 21 0.39 -12.20 -4.47
N ARG A 22 0.12 -13.51 -4.46
CA ARG A 22 0.97 -14.51 -5.13
C ARG A 22 1.12 -14.24 -6.62
N GLN A 23 0.04 -13.83 -7.29
CA GLN A 23 0.08 -13.49 -8.71
C GLN A 23 0.96 -12.25 -8.97
N ALA A 24 0.79 -11.19 -8.19
CA ALA A 24 1.60 -9.97 -8.30
C ALA A 24 3.10 -10.27 -8.10
N PHE A 25 3.44 -11.11 -7.12
CA PHE A 25 4.81 -11.58 -6.92
C PHE A 25 5.34 -12.37 -8.12
N ALA A 26 4.54 -13.29 -8.67
CA ALA A 26 4.95 -14.07 -9.83
C ALA A 26 5.18 -13.20 -11.07
N GLU A 27 4.36 -12.17 -11.25
CA GLU A 27 4.54 -11.16 -12.31
C GLU A 27 5.81 -10.33 -12.09
N ALA A 28 6.05 -9.87 -10.86
CA ALA A 28 7.24 -9.12 -10.48
C ALA A 28 8.55 -9.90 -10.74
N VAL A 29 8.56 -11.19 -10.40
CA VAL A 29 9.68 -12.09 -10.70
C VAL A 29 9.88 -12.23 -12.21
N ARG A 30 8.80 -12.42 -12.98
CA ARG A 30 8.89 -12.54 -14.45
C ARG A 30 9.33 -11.25 -15.14
N SER A 31 8.97 -10.08 -14.62
CA SER A 31 9.38 -8.79 -15.16
C SER A 31 10.82 -8.40 -14.79
N GLY A 32 11.48 -9.19 -13.94
CA GLY A 32 12.84 -8.91 -13.48
C GLY A 32 12.93 -7.74 -12.50
N LEU A 33 11.89 -7.50 -11.68
CA LEU A 33 11.96 -6.49 -10.63
C LEU A 33 13.14 -6.77 -9.69
N GLY A 34 13.85 -5.71 -9.29
CA GLY A 34 15.02 -5.83 -8.42
C GLY A 34 14.66 -6.42 -7.05
N ARG A 35 15.61 -7.15 -6.45
CA ARG A 35 15.48 -7.79 -5.12
C ARG A 35 14.90 -6.85 -4.07
N GLU A 36 15.30 -5.59 -4.11
CA GLU A 36 14.94 -4.53 -3.16
C GLU A 36 13.43 -4.25 -3.18
N VAL A 37 12.86 -4.19 -4.39
CA VAL A 37 11.42 -3.99 -4.59
C VAL A 37 10.64 -5.20 -4.09
N MET A 38 11.12 -6.42 -4.38
CA MET A 38 10.49 -7.65 -3.86
C MET A 38 10.53 -7.73 -2.33
N VAL A 39 11.59 -7.27 -1.68
CA VAL A 39 11.68 -7.20 -0.21
C VAL A 39 10.69 -6.18 0.33
N ALA A 40 10.60 -4.98 -0.27
CA ALA A 40 9.63 -3.96 0.12
C ALA A 40 8.17 -4.37 -0.08
N MET A 41 7.89 -5.30 -1.01
CA MET A 41 6.56 -5.91 -1.18
C MET A 41 6.26 -7.00 -0.13
N LEU A 42 7.28 -7.66 0.42
CA LEU A 42 7.15 -8.70 1.45
C LEU A 42 7.02 -8.11 2.84
N GLU A 43 7.75 -7.03 3.09
CA GLU A 43 7.55 -6.16 4.23
C GLU A 43 6.24 -5.37 4.00
N ASP A 44 5.50 -5.05 5.07
CA ASP A 44 4.26 -4.27 4.94
C ASP A 44 4.56 -3.02 4.09
N PRO A 45 3.96 -2.89 2.89
CA PRO A 45 4.50 -2.02 1.86
C PRO A 45 4.52 -0.58 2.33
N VAL A 46 5.72 -0.05 2.58
CA VAL A 46 5.93 1.38 2.72
C VAL A 46 5.73 1.98 1.34
N PRO A 47 4.67 2.76 1.09
CA PRO A 47 4.45 3.32 -0.23
C PRO A 47 5.67 4.16 -0.61
N ALA A 48 6.25 3.88 -1.78
CA ALA A 48 7.32 4.69 -2.32
C ALA A 48 6.79 6.11 -2.52
N ILE A 49 7.35 7.09 -1.80
CA ILE A 49 6.98 8.50 -1.95
C ILE A 49 7.37 8.91 -3.38
N THR A 50 6.37 9.19 -4.20
CA THR A 50 6.57 9.63 -5.58
C THR A 50 6.78 11.14 -5.65
N GLN A 51 7.28 11.62 -6.79
CA GLN A 51 7.38 13.05 -7.04
C GLN A 51 6.01 13.75 -7.04
N LEU A 52 4.94 13.03 -7.41
CA LEU A 52 3.57 13.53 -7.33
C LEU A 52 3.11 13.70 -5.88
N ASP A 53 3.48 12.78 -4.99
CA ASP A 53 3.17 12.86 -3.56
C ASP A 53 3.88 14.07 -2.92
N LEU A 54 5.13 14.33 -3.32
CA LEU A 54 5.87 15.52 -2.89
C LEU A 54 5.21 16.81 -3.37
N LEU A 55 4.83 16.89 -4.65
CA LEU A 55 4.16 18.06 -5.20
C LEU A 55 2.79 18.32 -4.56
N ALA A 56 2.04 17.26 -4.25
CA ALA A 56 0.79 17.37 -3.52
C ALA A 56 1.00 17.87 -2.08
N ALA A 57 2.02 17.36 -1.39
CA ALA A 57 2.39 17.82 -0.06
C ALA A 57 2.81 19.30 -0.06
N ASP A 58 3.62 19.73 -1.05
CA ASP A 58 4.03 21.12 -1.20
C ASP A 58 2.83 22.05 -1.47
N ALA A 59 1.87 21.62 -2.29
CA ALA A 59 0.65 22.39 -2.54
C ALA A 59 -0.22 22.53 -1.28
N VAL A 60 -0.30 21.48 -0.45
CA VAL A 60 -0.99 21.52 0.84
C VAL A 60 -0.24 22.44 1.82
N ALA A 61 1.09 22.34 1.89
CA ALA A 61 1.91 23.19 2.75
C ALA A 61 1.82 24.68 2.35
N ALA A 62 1.77 24.97 1.05
CA ALA A 62 1.62 26.32 0.52
C ALA A 62 0.21 26.91 0.73
N SER A 63 -0.81 26.05 0.87
CA SER A 63 -2.20 26.47 1.14
C SER A 63 -2.57 26.47 2.62
N ALA A 64 -1.71 25.92 3.49
CA ALA A 64 -1.90 25.99 4.93
C ALA A 64 -1.64 27.42 5.43
N PRO A 65 -2.55 28.01 6.24
CA PRO A 65 -2.30 29.32 6.82
C PRO A 65 -1.03 29.29 7.67
N HIS A 66 -0.17 30.28 7.48
CA HIS A 66 1.04 30.45 8.30
C HIS A 66 0.61 30.71 9.75
N TYR A 67 0.60 29.67 10.58
CA TYR A 67 0.46 29.85 12.02
C TYR A 67 1.79 30.41 12.54
N PRO A 68 1.81 31.64 13.08
CA PRO A 68 3.02 32.15 13.70
C PRO A 68 3.38 31.21 14.85
N ARG A 69 4.66 30.79 14.88
CA ARG A 69 5.20 30.02 16.00
C ARG A 69 4.96 30.84 17.27
N ALA A 70 4.18 30.30 18.21
CA ALA A 70 4.09 30.87 19.54
C ALA A 70 5.51 30.90 20.13
N ALA A 71 5.95 32.12 20.46
CA ALA A 71 7.24 32.40 21.09
C ALA A 71 7.31 31.80 22.51
#